data_AF-A0A6S9T4K2-F1
#
_entry.id   AF-A0A6S9T4K2-F1
#
_cell.length_a   1.000
_cell.length_b   1.000
_cell.length_c   1.000
_cell.angle_alpha   90.00
_cell.angle_beta   90.00
_cell.angle_gamma   90.00
#
_symmetry.space_group_name_H-M   'P 1'
#
loop_
_entity.id
_entity.type
_entity.pdbx_description
1 polymer ?
#
loop_
_entity_poly.entity_id
_entity_poly.type
_entity_poly.pdbx_seq_one_letter_code
_entity_poly.pdbx_strand_id
1 'polypeptide(L)'
;MSTSADEHAARTQAGDSAAPPDAAVDFDELTQSYRWRGPTGEHADAELRRLEVLHFERFVSQHGGVVSGSGGARGLHAPIRSQKAALTLPPGSAEQLAFFQREEAMRYSSPNQAWVYTLRDGSQSSVSPIGKKSSAVGKAREHFLLRPERPPSVTLLALVRDAAARLPGGEGSRADVCELLKESQYLIGGVNDAQISQVASGALDRLHQEQDPCVTYESERKVWIYLHADRQASDFHALPLSKKSKVASLL
;
A
#
# COMPACT_ATOMS: atom_id res chain seq x y z
N MET A 1 -11.51 36.12 -0.22
CA MET A 1 -11.32 36.09 -1.68
C MET A 1 -10.07 35.26 -1.90
N SER A 2 -10.12 33.92 -1.82
CA SER A 2 -10.59 33.02 -2.89
C SER A 2 -10.16 33.59 -4.23
N THR A 3 -9.23 33.01 -4.99
CA THR A 3 -9.36 31.65 -5.53
C THR A 3 -8.01 31.19 -6.15
N SER A 4 -7.28 30.29 -5.48
CA SER A 4 -6.21 29.48 -6.13
C SER A 4 -6.66 28.02 -6.31
N ALA A 5 -7.73 27.63 -5.62
CA ALA A 5 -8.38 26.33 -5.76
C ALA A 5 -9.26 26.23 -7.03
N ASP A 6 -9.85 27.34 -7.49
CA ASP A 6 -10.70 27.33 -8.70
C ASP A 6 -9.90 27.14 -10.00
N GLU A 7 -8.63 27.52 -10.03
CA GLU A 7 -7.81 27.37 -11.24
C GLU A 7 -7.40 25.90 -11.48
N HIS A 8 -7.30 25.10 -10.41
CA HIS A 8 -7.01 23.67 -10.52
C HIS A 8 -8.29 22.84 -10.78
N ALA A 9 -9.44 23.28 -10.25
CA ALA A 9 -10.73 22.64 -10.48
C ALA A 9 -11.28 22.90 -11.90
N ALA A 10 -11.00 24.08 -12.48
CA ALA A 10 -11.45 24.43 -13.82
C ALA A 10 -10.79 23.59 -14.93
N ARG A 11 -9.58 23.05 -14.71
CA ARG A 11 -8.88 22.23 -15.71
C ARG A 11 -9.47 20.82 -15.87
N THR A 12 -10.23 20.37 -14.88
CA THR A 12 -10.83 19.02 -14.86
C THR A 12 -12.30 19.02 -15.28
N GLN A 13 -12.93 20.20 -15.42
CA GLN A 13 -14.35 20.31 -15.82
C GLN A 13 -14.58 20.73 -17.28
N ALA A 14 -13.54 21.10 -18.02
CA ALA A 14 -13.60 21.14 -19.47
C ALA A 14 -13.20 19.76 -19.99
N GLY A 15 -14.09 19.08 -20.72
CA GLY A 15 -13.84 17.78 -21.33
C GLY A 15 -12.80 17.80 -22.45
N ASP A 16 -11.56 18.19 -22.13
CA ASP A 16 -10.38 17.99 -22.96
C ASP A 16 -9.62 16.79 -22.42
N SER A 17 -10.09 15.59 -22.78
CA SER A 17 -9.37 14.31 -22.61
C SER A 17 -8.14 14.20 -23.53
N ALA A 18 -7.58 15.33 -23.96
CA ALA A 18 -6.35 15.34 -24.73
C ALA A 18 -5.19 15.33 -23.74
N ALA A 19 -4.54 14.16 -23.63
CA ALA A 19 -3.18 14.10 -23.12
C ALA A 19 -2.35 15.22 -23.77
N PRO A 20 -1.44 15.90 -23.02
CA PRO A 20 -0.63 16.95 -23.60
C PRO A 20 0.00 16.44 -24.91
N PRO A 21 0.12 17.27 -25.96
CA PRO A 21 0.45 16.82 -27.32
C PRO A 21 1.80 16.08 -27.46
N ASP A 22 2.59 16.01 -26.39
CA ASP A 22 3.88 15.31 -26.25
C ASP A 22 3.84 14.07 -25.33
N ALA A 23 2.67 13.61 -24.89
CA ALA A 23 2.55 12.40 -24.09
C ALA A 23 2.83 11.16 -24.94
N ALA A 24 4.01 10.56 -24.77
CA ALA A 24 4.42 9.35 -25.48
C ALA A 24 3.62 8.09 -25.08
N VAL A 25 2.68 8.21 -24.12
CA VAL A 25 1.76 7.16 -23.69
C VAL A 25 0.33 7.68 -23.63
N ASP A 26 -0.59 6.84 -24.06
CA ASP A 26 -2.02 6.99 -23.86
C ASP A 26 -2.49 6.23 -22.63
N PHE A 27 -3.52 6.76 -21.98
CA PHE A 27 -4.28 5.99 -21.01
C PHE A 27 -5.58 5.52 -21.66
N ASP A 28 -5.75 4.21 -21.76
CA ASP A 28 -6.99 3.58 -22.20
C ASP A 28 -7.94 3.48 -21.00
N GLU A 29 -8.98 4.32 -21.00
CA GLU A 29 -9.95 4.35 -19.90
C GLU A 29 -10.78 3.08 -19.79
N LEU A 30 -11.02 2.36 -20.89
CA LEU A 30 -11.84 1.14 -20.89
C LEU A 30 -11.09 -0.04 -20.30
N THR A 31 -9.80 -0.16 -20.62
CA THR A 31 -8.95 -1.25 -20.14
C THR A 31 -8.09 -0.87 -18.95
N GLN A 32 -8.18 0.38 -18.49
CA GLN A 32 -7.38 0.93 -17.38
C GLN A 32 -5.88 0.68 -17.57
N SER A 33 -5.38 0.83 -18.80
CA SER A 33 -4.00 0.47 -19.17
C SER A 33 -3.31 1.57 -19.96
N TYR A 34 -2.00 1.72 -19.78
CA TYR A 34 -1.21 2.64 -20.58
C TYR A 34 -0.75 2.00 -21.89
N ARG A 35 -0.88 2.71 -23.01
CA ARG A 35 -0.45 2.30 -24.35
C ARG A 35 0.63 3.23 -24.86
N TRP A 36 1.78 2.67 -25.24
CA TRP A 36 2.84 3.44 -25.91
C TRP A 36 2.35 3.98 -27.27
N ARG A 37 2.53 5.29 -27.48
CA ARG A 37 2.22 6.01 -28.72
C ARG A 37 3.43 6.29 -29.60
N GLY A 38 4.65 6.03 -29.11
CA GLY A 38 5.85 6.25 -29.91
C GLY A 38 6.09 5.17 -30.97
N PRO A 39 7.15 5.31 -31.77
CA PRO A 39 7.48 4.35 -32.82
C PRO A 39 7.68 2.94 -32.24
N THR A 40 7.19 1.93 -32.95
CA THR A 40 7.36 0.50 -32.62
C THR A 40 8.44 -0.11 -33.52
N GLY A 41 9.46 -0.76 -32.94
CA GLY A 41 10.59 -1.37 -33.68
C GLY A 41 11.95 -0.78 -33.28
N GLU A 42 12.99 -0.92 -34.12
CA GLU A 42 14.37 -0.47 -33.83
C GLU A 42 14.50 1.02 -33.47
N HIS A 43 13.54 1.85 -33.88
CA HIS A 43 13.48 3.28 -33.57
C HIS A 43 12.85 3.59 -32.19
N ALA A 44 12.21 2.62 -31.55
CA ALA A 44 11.61 2.78 -30.22
C ALA A 44 12.68 3.08 -29.16
N ASP A 45 13.80 2.35 -29.21
CA ASP A 45 14.91 2.51 -28.26
C ASP A 45 15.62 3.86 -28.42
N ALA A 46 15.71 4.36 -29.66
CA ALA A 46 16.31 5.65 -29.94
C ALA A 46 15.45 6.80 -29.39
N GLU A 47 14.13 6.71 -29.56
CA GLU A 47 13.21 7.72 -29.00
C GLU A 47 13.14 7.63 -27.47
N LEU A 48 13.18 6.43 -26.90
CA LEU A 48 13.21 6.25 -25.45
C LEU A 48 14.47 6.88 -24.82
N ARG A 49 15.63 6.69 -25.45
CA ARG A 49 16.89 7.36 -25.05
C ARG A 49 16.80 8.87 -25.21
N ARG A 50 16.15 9.37 -26.26
CA ARG A 50 15.93 10.81 -26.46
C ARG A 50 15.06 11.39 -25.34
N LEU A 51 13.99 10.70 -24.97
CA LEU A 51 13.11 11.10 -23.86
C LEU A 51 13.84 11.03 -22.51
N GLU A 52 14.70 10.04 -22.30
CA GLU A 52 15.54 9.93 -21.11
C GLU A 52 16.47 11.14 -20.97
N VAL A 53 17.14 11.54 -22.05
CA VAL A 53 17.99 12.74 -22.08
C VAL A 53 17.19 14.00 -21.80
N LEU A 54 16.03 14.18 -22.43
CA LEU A 54 15.17 15.35 -22.19
C LEU A 54 14.63 15.39 -20.75
N HIS A 55 14.24 14.24 -20.20
CA HIS A 55 13.84 14.12 -18.80
C HIS A 55 15.00 14.50 -17.88
N PHE A 56 16.21 13.99 -18.16
CA PHE A 56 17.41 14.31 -17.41
C PHE A 56 17.75 15.81 -17.48
N GLU A 57 17.73 16.42 -18.66
CA GLU A 57 17.97 17.86 -18.84
C GLU A 57 16.94 18.69 -18.08
N ARG A 58 15.66 18.35 -18.19
CA ARG A 58 14.57 19.03 -17.45
C ARG A 58 14.73 18.88 -15.94
N PHE A 59 15.08 17.69 -15.49
CA PHE A 59 15.35 17.40 -14.08
C PHE A 59 16.54 18.23 -13.58
N VAL A 60 17.63 18.28 -14.34
CA VAL A 60 18.83 19.09 -14.07
C VAL A 60 18.48 20.57 -14.02
N SER A 61 17.69 21.09 -14.95
CA SER A 61 17.26 22.50 -14.97
C SER A 61 16.34 22.85 -13.79
N GLN A 62 15.44 21.96 -13.37
CA GLN A 62 14.53 22.19 -12.24
C GLN A 62 15.18 21.97 -10.88
N HIS A 63 16.20 21.12 -10.80
CA HIS A 63 16.82 20.69 -9.54
C HIS A 63 18.30 21.08 -9.40
N GLY A 64 18.84 21.85 -10.35
CA GLY A 64 20.09 22.60 -10.20
C GLY A 64 21.39 21.90 -10.62
N GLY A 65 21.32 20.77 -11.33
CA GLY A 65 22.48 20.07 -11.89
C GLY A 65 23.62 19.70 -10.91
N VAL A 66 24.62 18.98 -11.44
CA VAL A 66 25.78 18.51 -10.67
C VAL A 66 26.94 19.50 -10.88
N VAL A 67 27.09 20.45 -9.97
CA VAL A 67 28.25 21.34 -9.93
C VAL A 67 29.40 20.65 -9.20
N SER A 68 30.45 20.30 -9.95
CA SER A 68 31.74 19.87 -9.39
C SER A 68 32.53 21.11 -8.96
N GLY A 69 32.49 21.45 -7.67
CA GLY A 69 33.33 22.51 -7.11
C GLY A 69 32.96 23.01 -5.72
N SER A 70 33.65 22.48 -4.70
CA SER A 70 34.05 23.13 -3.42
C SER A 70 33.09 24.11 -2.70
N GLY A 71 31.79 23.86 -2.68
CA GLY A 71 30.88 24.67 -1.86
C GLY A 71 29.48 24.08 -1.78
N GLY A 72 29.26 23.18 -0.82
CA GLY A 72 27.92 22.83 -0.32
C GLY A 72 26.88 22.44 -1.36
N ALA A 73 27.19 21.49 -2.25
CA ALA A 73 26.20 20.91 -3.17
C ALA A 73 26.06 19.40 -2.95
N ARG A 74 24.81 18.93 -2.91
CA ARG A 74 24.42 17.53 -2.70
C ARG A 74 24.79 16.73 -3.95
N GLY A 75 25.92 16.01 -3.89
CA GLY A 75 26.37 15.16 -4.98
C GLY A 75 25.40 14.00 -5.28
N LEU A 76 25.63 13.30 -6.39
CA LEU A 76 24.93 12.08 -6.84
C LEU A 76 24.91 10.91 -5.82
N HIS A 77 25.60 11.06 -4.69
CA HIS A 77 25.59 10.14 -3.54
C HIS A 77 25.00 10.76 -2.27
N ALA A 78 24.38 11.93 -2.34
CA ALA A 78 23.46 12.33 -1.29
C ALA A 78 22.38 11.24 -1.22
N PRO A 79 22.12 10.64 -0.04
CA PRO A 79 21.15 9.57 0.05
C PRO A 79 19.89 10.09 -0.62
N ILE A 80 19.50 9.41 -1.71
CA ILE A 80 18.23 9.65 -2.40
C ILE A 80 17.24 9.75 -1.26
N ARG A 81 16.74 10.96 -1.01
CA ARG A 81 15.77 11.23 0.06
C ARG A 81 14.72 10.18 -0.19
N SER A 82 14.63 9.17 0.70
CA SER A 82 14.05 7.88 0.34
C SER A 82 12.76 8.16 -0.40
N GLN A 83 12.73 7.86 -1.70
CA GLN A 83 11.50 8.04 -2.45
C GLN A 83 10.49 7.26 -1.62
N LYS A 84 9.49 7.96 -1.06
CA LYS A 84 8.37 7.32 -0.40
C LYS A 84 8.01 6.18 -1.33
N ALA A 85 8.07 4.93 -0.84
CA ALA A 85 7.86 3.77 -1.68
C ALA A 85 6.62 4.04 -2.52
N ALA A 86 6.81 4.17 -3.84
CA ALA A 86 5.84 4.84 -4.69
C ALA A 86 4.53 4.07 -4.61
N LEU A 87 3.40 4.79 -4.56
CA LEU A 87 2.09 4.17 -4.64
C LEU A 87 2.01 3.45 -5.99
N THR A 88 1.82 2.14 -5.95
CA THR A 88 1.68 1.28 -7.13
C THR A 88 0.22 0.87 -7.36
N LEU A 89 -0.63 1.01 -6.35
CA LEU A 89 -2.05 0.70 -6.46
C LEU A 89 -2.81 1.72 -7.31
N PRO A 90 -3.69 1.26 -8.22
CA PRO A 90 -4.68 2.14 -8.83
C PRO A 90 -5.67 2.65 -7.77
N PRO A 91 -6.35 3.78 -7.98
CA PRO A 91 -7.44 4.20 -7.12
C PRO A 91 -8.60 3.17 -7.17
N GLY A 92 -9.25 2.94 -6.04
CA GLY A 92 -10.44 2.08 -5.97
C GLY A 92 -11.71 2.84 -6.37
N SER A 93 -12.66 2.16 -7.01
CA SER A 93 -14.00 2.71 -7.26
C SER A 93 -14.84 2.76 -5.99
N ALA A 94 -15.88 3.60 -5.99
CA ALA A 94 -16.81 3.69 -4.87
C ALA A 94 -17.54 2.36 -4.59
N GLU A 95 -17.83 1.57 -5.64
CA GLU A 95 -18.44 0.25 -5.51
C GLU A 95 -17.49 -0.75 -4.85
N GLN A 96 -16.21 -0.78 -5.27
CA GLN A 96 -15.19 -1.62 -4.64
C GLN A 96 -15.00 -1.26 -3.17
N LEU A 97 -15.01 0.02 -2.82
CA LEU A 97 -14.92 0.49 -1.45
C LEU A 97 -16.13 0.03 -0.61
N ALA A 98 -17.35 0.21 -1.12
CA ALA A 98 -18.57 -0.21 -0.44
C ALA A 98 -18.63 -1.74 -0.25
N PHE A 99 -18.18 -2.48 -1.27
CA PHE A 99 -18.07 -3.93 -1.20
C PHE A 99 -17.07 -4.36 -0.11
N PHE A 100 -15.88 -3.77 -0.10
CA PHE A 100 -14.86 -4.03 0.92
C PHE A 100 -15.39 -3.73 2.33
N GLN A 101 -16.05 -2.60 2.55
CA GLN A 101 -16.56 -2.22 3.87
C GLN A 101 -17.64 -3.20 4.38
N ARG A 102 -18.42 -3.80 3.48
CA ARG A 102 -19.34 -4.89 3.82
C ARG A 102 -18.60 -6.16 4.23
N GLU A 103 -17.57 -6.57 3.50
CA GLU A 103 -16.71 -7.70 3.90
C GLU A 103 -16.01 -7.44 5.24
N GLU A 104 -15.49 -6.23 5.44
CA GLU A 104 -14.86 -5.79 6.68
C GLU A 104 -15.82 -5.94 7.86
N ALA A 105 -17.06 -5.46 7.74
CA ALA A 105 -18.08 -5.62 8.78
C ALA A 105 -18.36 -7.10 9.11
N MET A 106 -18.46 -7.96 8.10
CA MET A 106 -18.69 -9.40 8.31
C MET A 106 -17.50 -10.07 9.02
N ARG A 107 -16.27 -9.76 8.61
CA ARG A 107 -15.06 -10.27 9.28
C ARG A 107 -15.03 -9.90 10.76
N TYR A 108 -15.27 -8.63 11.09
CA TYR A 108 -15.23 -8.17 12.48
C TYR A 108 -16.42 -8.63 13.31
N SER A 109 -17.50 -9.12 12.70
CA SER A 109 -18.60 -9.80 13.41
C SER A 109 -18.19 -11.20 13.93
N SER A 110 -17.23 -11.85 13.27
CA SER A 110 -16.72 -13.19 13.61
C SER A 110 -15.18 -13.20 13.70
N PRO A 111 -14.57 -12.42 14.62
CA PRO A 111 -13.12 -12.18 14.64
C PRO A 111 -12.28 -13.43 14.97
N ASN A 112 -12.90 -14.48 15.49
CA ASN A 112 -12.26 -15.75 15.83
C ASN A 112 -12.16 -16.73 14.65
N GLN A 113 -12.68 -16.37 13.48
CA GLN A 113 -12.63 -17.18 12.27
C GLN A 113 -11.68 -16.56 11.25
N ALA A 114 -11.12 -17.40 10.38
CA ALA A 114 -10.41 -16.93 9.20
C ALA A 114 -11.41 -16.27 8.24
N TRP A 115 -10.94 -15.33 7.44
CA TRP A 115 -11.76 -14.65 6.44
C TRP A 115 -11.09 -14.71 5.08
N VAL A 116 -11.86 -14.66 4.00
CA VAL A 116 -11.36 -14.58 2.64
C VAL A 116 -11.89 -13.28 2.03
N TYR A 117 -10.99 -12.36 1.69
CA TYR A 117 -11.35 -11.13 0.99
C TYR A 117 -11.43 -11.39 -0.51
N THR A 118 -12.38 -10.71 -1.16
CA THR A 118 -12.39 -10.60 -2.62
C THR A 118 -11.63 -9.34 -3.02
N LEU A 119 -10.55 -9.51 -3.76
CA LEU A 119 -9.68 -8.45 -4.26
C LEU A 119 -10.34 -7.69 -5.42
N ARG A 120 -9.77 -6.54 -5.78
CA ARG A 120 -10.31 -5.66 -6.83
C ARG A 120 -10.33 -6.30 -8.22
N ASP A 121 -9.43 -7.24 -8.47
CA ASP A 121 -9.32 -8.03 -9.70
C ASP A 121 -10.19 -9.31 -9.67
N GLY A 122 -10.97 -9.51 -8.61
CA GLY A 122 -11.82 -10.69 -8.40
C GLY A 122 -11.10 -11.91 -7.82
N SER A 123 -9.78 -11.83 -7.61
CA SER A 123 -9.04 -12.89 -6.91
C SER A 123 -9.38 -12.92 -5.41
N GLN A 124 -8.98 -13.99 -4.73
CA GLN A 124 -9.28 -14.21 -3.32
C GLN A 124 -8.00 -14.22 -2.49
N SER A 125 -8.08 -13.68 -1.27
CA SER A 125 -6.95 -13.67 -0.33
C SER A 125 -7.42 -13.96 1.09
N SER A 126 -6.85 -15.02 1.66
CA SER A 126 -7.22 -15.53 2.98
C SER A 126 -6.47 -14.81 4.10
N VAL A 127 -7.14 -14.60 5.22
CA VAL A 127 -6.61 -13.87 6.37
C VAL A 127 -6.88 -14.63 7.66
N SER A 128 -5.83 -14.75 8.47
CA SER A 128 -5.90 -15.41 9.76
C SER A 128 -6.93 -14.77 10.70
N PRO A 129 -7.45 -15.56 11.67
CA PRO A 129 -8.29 -15.05 12.75
C PRO A 129 -7.61 -13.95 13.56
N ILE A 130 -8.39 -13.00 14.06
CA ILE A 130 -7.95 -11.95 14.97
C ILE A 130 -7.87 -12.59 16.37
N GLY A 131 -6.70 -13.13 16.71
CA GLY A 131 -6.51 -14.02 17.85
C GLY A 131 -7.10 -13.56 19.19
N LYS A 132 -7.28 -14.52 20.11
CA LYS A 132 -7.99 -14.38 21.42
C LYS A 132 -7.49 -13.26 22.36
N LYS A 133 -6.34 -12.63 22.09
CA LYS A 133 -5.80 -11.52 22.89
C LYS A 133 -6.55 -10.20 22.65
N SER A 134 -7.26 -10.08 21.53
CA SER A 134 -8.26 -9.03 21.35
C SER A 134 -9.45 -9.42 22.23
N SER A 135 -9.69 -8.66 23.30
CA SER A 135 -10.79 -8.93 24.23
C SER A 135 -12.11 -8.82 23.47
N ALA A 136 -12.68 -9.94 23.02
CA ALA A 136 -14.02 -9.99 22.46
C ALA A 136 -15.10 -9.57 23.48
N VAL A 137 -14.71 -9.50 24.76
CA VAL A 137 -15.54 -9.08 25.89
C VAL A 137 -15.03 -7.75 26.40
N GLY A 138 -15.71 -6.64 26.09
CA GLY A 138 -15.38 -5.32 26.65
C GLY A 138 -15.46 -4.19 25.63
N LYS A 139 -15.19 -2.96 26.08
CA LYS A 139 -15.14 -1.78 25.20
C LYS A 139 -13.84 -1.81 24.39
N ALA A 140 -13.91 -1.31 23.15
CA ALA A 140 -12.72 -1.13 22.31
C ALA A 140 -11.70 -0.24 23.03
N ARG A 141 -10.42 -0.61 22.97
CA ARG A 141 -9.34 0.27 23.45
C ARG A 141 -9.35 1.55 22.62
N GLU A 142 -9.21 2.68 23.29
CA GLU A 142 -9.14 3.98 22.64
C GLU A 142 -7.89 4.06 21.74
N HIS A 143 -8.05 4.65 20.57
CA HIS A 143 -6.93 4.97 19.69
C HIS A 143 -7.29 6.22 18.87
N PHE A 144 -6.38 7.18 18.82
CA PHE A 144 -6.59 8.49 18.17
C PHE A 144 -6.87 8.45 16.66
N LEU A 145 -6.78 7.28 16.02
CA LEU A 145 -7.06 7.08 14.59
C LEU A 145 -8.33 6.27 14.32
N LEU A 146 -8.93 5.69 15.37
CA LEU A 146 -10.00 4.71 15.23
C LEU A 146 -11.28 5.28 15.82
N ARG A 147 -12.41 5.01 15.17
CA ARG A 147 -13.71 5.44 15.66
C ARG A 147 -13.99 4.84 17.05
N PRO A 148 -14.64 5.56 17.97
CA PRO A 148 -15.01 5.00 19.26
C PRO A 148 -16.07 3.90 19.11
N GLU A 149 -17.02 4.08 18.19
CA GLU A 149 -18.07 3.12 17.88
C GLU A 149 -17.54 2.09 16.87
N ARG A 150 -16.87 1.06 17.38
CA ARG A 150 -16.34 -0.06 16.59
C ARG A 150 -16.24 -1.34 17.42
N PRO A 151 -16.23 -2.53 16.79
CA PRO A 151 -15.96 -3.77 17.50
C PRO A 151 -14.60 -3.74 18.22
N PRO A 152 -14.47 -4.32 19.44
CA PRO A 152 -13.22 -4.33 20.20
C PRO A 152 -12.06 -5.07 19.52
N SER A 153 -12.40 -5.99 18.61
CA SER A 153 -11.46 -6.74 17.77
C SER A 153 -10.82 -5.88 16.68
N VAL A 154 -11.45 -4.77 16.29
CA VAL A 154 -10.82 -3.80 15.40
C VAL A 154 -9.62 -3.22 16.13
N THR A 155 -8.45 -3.34 15.53
CA THR A 155 -7.20 -2.71 15.99
C THR A 155 -6.42 -2.30 14.76
N LEU A 156 -5.51 -1.34 14.86
CA LEU A 156 -4.65 -0.99 13.72
C LEU A 156 -3.78 -2.17 13.27
N LEU A 157 -3.40 -3.06 14.17
CA LEU A 157 -2.69 -4.29 13.80
C LEU A 157 -3.56 -5.22 12.94
N ALA A 158 -4.85 -5.37 13.30
CA ALA A 158 -5.81 -6.14 12.51
C ALA A 158 -6.10 -5.48 11.16
N LEU A 159 -6.35 -4.17 11.14
CA LEU A 159 -6.62 -3.42 9.92
C LEU A 159 -5.41 -3.41 8.95
N VAL A 160 -4.18 -3.32 9.48
CA VAL A 160 -2.97 -3.41 8.64
C VAL A 160 -2.76 -4.82 8.10
N ARG A 161 -3.08 -5.86 8.88
CA ARG A 161 -3.11 -7.24 8.37
C ARG A 161 -4.11 -7.40 7.24
N ASP A 162 -5.31 -6.84 7.40
CA ASP A 162 -6.37 -6.89 6.38
C ASP A 162 -6.00 -6.05 5.14
N ALA A 163 -5.29 -4.94 5.31
CA ALA A 163 -4.74 -4.15 4.20
C ALA A 163 -3.65 -4.91 3.45
N ALA A 164 -2.73 -5.57 4.15
CA ALA A 164 -1.68 -6.39 3.52
C ALA A 164 -2.28 -7.58 2.75
N ALA A 165 -3.30 -8.23 3.29
CA ALA A 165 -4.02 -9.30 2.59
C ALA A 165 -4.68 -8.84 1.29
N ARG A 166 -5.03 -7.56 1.19
CA ARG A 166 -5.69 -6.98 0.02
C ARG A 166 -4.72 -6.40 -1.01
N LEU A 167 -3.42 -6.62 -0.85
CA LEU A 167 -2.42 -6.23 -1.86
C LEU A 167 -2.64 -7.05 -3.14
N PRO A 168 -2.72 -6.41 -4.33
CA PRO A 168 -2.76 -7.11 -5.61
C PRO A 168 -1.52 -7.99 -5.78
N GLY A 169 -1.71 -9.23 -6.21
CA GLY A 169 -0.62 -10.21 -6.31
C GLY A 169 0.03 -10.58 -4.97
N GLY A 170 -0.55 -10.15 -3.84
CA GLY A 170 0.00 -10.41 -2.51
C GLY A 170 1.23 -9.58 -2.17
N GLU A 171 1.60 -8.55 -2.93
CA GLU A 171 2.78 -7.72 -2.64
C GLU A 171 2.54 -6.24 -2.94
N GLY A 172 3.26 -5.36 -2.25
CA GLY A 172 3.19 -3.93 -2.50
C GLY A 172 4.02 -3.09 -1.56
N SER A 173 4.11 -1.79 -1.85
CA SER A 173 4.83 -0.84 -1.04
C SER A 173 4.13 -0.55 0.29
N ARG A 174 4.84 0.11 1.22
CA ARG A 174 4.19 0.64 2.43
C ARG A 174 3.11 1.68 2.10
N ALA A 175 3.26 2.45 1.01
CA ALA A 175 2.24 3.41 0.60
C ALA A 175 0.96 2.70 0.15
N ASP A 176 1.10 1.57 -0.54
CA ASP A 176 -0.03 0.72 -0.96
C ASP A 176 -0.83 0.23 0.25
N VAL A 177 -0.14 -0.25 1.28
CA VAL A 177 -0.76 -0.63 2.57
C VAL A 177 -1.46 0.57 3.23
N CYS A 178 -0.89 1.77 3.16
CA CYS A 178 -1.50 2.98 3.72
C CYS A 178 -2.79 3.37 2.99
N GLU A 179 -2.82 3.27 1.66
CA GLU A 179 -4.03 3.56 0.88
C GLU A 179 -5.13 2.52 1.14
N LEU A 180 -4.79 1.23 1.16
CA LEU A 180 -5.76 0.20 1.52
C LEU A 180 -6.25 0.36 2.97
N LEU A 181 -5.40 0.79 3.90
CA LEU A 181 -5.79 1.05 5.28
C LEU A 181 -6.82 2.20 5.37
N LYS A 182 -6.67 3.26 4.56
CA LYS A 182 -7.60 4.41 4.51
C LYS A 182 -9.02 4.03 4.12
N GLU A 183 -9.20 2.91 3.42
CA GLU A 183 -10.52 2.43 3.00
C GLU A 183 -11.37 1.87 4.16
N SER A 184 -10.74 1.57 5.30
CA SER A 184 -11.42 1.02 6.48
C SER A 184 -12.47 1.99 7.01
N GLN A 185 -13.71 1.49 7.20
CA GLN A 185 -14.79 2.29 7.76
C GLN A 185 -14.59 2.59 9.27
N TYR A 186 -13.61 1.96 9.91
CA TYR A 186 -13.31 2.12 11.33
C TYR A 186 -12.23 3.17 11.61
N LEU A 187 -11.62 3.76 10.59
CA LEU A 187 -10.78 4.95 10.75
C LEU A 187 -11.66 6.20 10.96
N ILE A 188 -11.17 7.14 11.74
CA ILE A 188 -11.78 8.47 11.81
C ILE A 188 -11.61 9.20 10.46
N GLY A 189 -12.48 10.17 10.16
CA GLY A 189 -12.30 11.00 8.96
C GLY A 189 -11.12 11.96 9.11
N GLY A 190 -10.48 12.34 7.99
CA GLY A 190 -9.45 13.39 7.97
C GLY A 190 -8.11 13.00 8.61
N VAL A 191 -7.77 11.71 8.62
CA VAL A 191 -6.49 11.26 9.17
C VAL A 191 -5.31 11.80 8.35
N ASN A 192 -4.26 12.23 9.05
CA ASN A 192 -3.01 12.65 8.42
C ASN A 192 -2.21 11.45 7.89
N ASP A 193 -1.79 11.52 6.63
CA ASP A 193 -0.93 10.53 5.98
C ASP A 193 0.34 10.17 6.79
N ALA A 194 0.93 11.13 7.49
CA ALA A 194 2.09 10.88 8.33
C ALA A 194 1.74 9.96 9.52
N GLN A 195 0.57 10.15 10.14
CA GLN A 195 0.10 9.33 11.24
C GLN A 195 -0.22 7.91 10.76
N ILE A 196 -0.89 7.79 9.60
CA ILE A 196 -1.16 6.50 8.96
C ILE A 196 0.15 5.78 8.65
N SER A 197 1.10 6.46 8.01
CA SER A 197 2.37 5.84 7.63
C SER A 197 3.18 5.37 8.83
N GLN A 198 3.19 6.13 9.93
CA GLN A 198 3.88 5.74 11.16
C GLN A 198 3.25 4.49 11.79
N VAL A 199 1.91 4.48 11.87
CA VAL A 199 1.15 3.36 12.41
C VAL A 199 1.28 2.11 11.54
N ALA A 200 1.16 2.26 10.21
CA ALA A 200 1.31 1.16 9.27
C ALA A 200 2.70 0.53 9.38
N SER A 201 3.77 1.35 9.46
CA SER A 201 5.14 0.84 9.66
C SER A 201 5.25 0.01 10.94
N GLY A 202 4.85 0.56 12.09
CA GLY A 202 4.97 -0.16 13.36
C GLY A 202 4.01 -1.35 13.50
N ALA A 203 2.93 -1.40 12.72
CA ALA A 203 2.07 -2.58 12.63
C ALA A 203 2.70 -3.66 11.76
N LEU A 204 3.21 -3.33 10.57
CA LEU A 204 3.91 -4.27 9.68
C LEU A 204 5.10 -4.93 10.38
N ASP A 205 5.91 -4.14 11.12
CA ASP A 205 7.03 -4.68 11.89
C ASP A 205 6.59 -5.70 12.95
N ARG A 206 5.46 -5.42 13.63
CA ARG A 206 4.89 -6.36 14.62
C ARG A 206 4.33 -7.62 13.98
N LEU A 207 3.66 -7.50 12.83
CA LEU A 207 3.12 -8.64 12.07
C LEU A 207 4.24 -9.53 11.55
N HIS A 208 5.36 -8.94 11.13
CA HIS A 208 6.54 -9.67 10.67
C HIS A 208 7.21 -10.47 11.79
N GLN A 209 7.06 -10.04 13.04
CA GLN A 209 7.64 -10.69 14.24
C GLN A 209 6.69 -11.66 14.95
N GLU A 210 5.48 -11.89 14.42
CA GLU A 210 4.56 -12.85 15.00
C GLU A 210 5.11 -14.28 14.92
N GLN A 211 4.57 -15.19 15.74
CA GLN A 211 4.96 -16.61 15.69
C GLN A 211 4.64 -17.23 14.31
N ASP A 212 3.58 -16.77 13.68
CA ASP A 212 3.20 -17.08 12.31
C ASP A 212 3.08 -15.77 11.53
N PRO A 213 4.21 -15.24 11.02
CA PRO A 213 4.22 -13.99 10.27
C PRO A 213 3.29 -14.08 9.07
N CYS A 214 2.39 -13.11 8.93
CA CYS A 214 1.57 -12.97 7.73
C CYS A 214 2.20 -12.09 6.67
N VAL A 215 3.31 -11.41 6.99
CA VAL A 215 4.04 -10.54 6.07
C VAL A 215 5.55 -10.76 6.18
N THR A 216 6.23 -10.56 5.05
CA THR A 216 7.69 -10.40 4.98
C THR A 216 8.06 -9.17 4.18
N TYR A 217 9.25 -8.63 4.39
CA TYR A 217 9.76 -7.47 3.65
C TYR A 217 10.93 -7.88 2.76
N GLU A 218 10.79 -7.62 1.47
CA GLU A 218 11.83 -7.85 0.47
C GLU A 218 12.61 -6.55 0.26
N SER A 219 13.84 -6.51 0.76
CA SER A 219 14.64 -5.28 0.81
C SER A 219 15.09 -4.77 -0.57
N GLU A 220 15.35 -5.68 -1.51
CA GLU A 220 15.80 -5.35 -2.87
C GLU A 220 14.72 -4.59 -3.65
N ARG A 221 13.49 -5.12 -3.59
CA ARG A 221 12.31 -4.55 -4.27
C ARG A 221 11.58 -3.51 -3.43
N LYS A 222 11.89 -3.42 -2.13
CA LYS A 222 11.27 -2.53 -1.14
C LYS A 222 9.76 -2.74 -1.02
N VAL A 223 9.33 -4.00 -1.10
CA VAL A 223 7.93 -4.41 -1.03
C VAL A 223 7.67 -5.27 0.20
N TRP A 224 6.45 -5.16 0.72
CA TRP A 224 5.87 -6.09 1.67
C TRP A 224 5.14 -7.18 0.90
N ILE A 225 5.36 -8.43 1.28
CA ILE A 225 4.74 -9.61 0.69
C ILE A 225 3.86 -10.26 1.74
N TYR A 226 2.60 -10.50 1.39
CA TYR A 226 1.62 -11.21 2.19
C TYR A 226 1.73 -12.72 2.00
N LEU A 227 1.79 -13.47 3.11
CA LEU A 227 2.17 -14.89 3.11
C LEU A 227 1.00 -15.86 3.29
N HIS A 228 -0.20 -15.35 3.58
CA HIS A 228 -1.34 -16.18 3.96
C HIS A 228 -2.43 -16.26 2.88
N ALA A 229 -2.23 -15.65 1.71
CA ALA A 229 -3.25 -15.50 0.67
C ALA A 229 -3.95 -16.83 0.31
N ASP A 230 -3.17 -17.88 0.08
CA ASP A 230 -3.67 -19.19 -0.37
C ASP A 230 -3.99 -20.17 0.78
N ARG A 231 -3.86 -19.74 2.04
CA ARG A 231 -4.08 -20.61 3.20
C ARG A 231 -5.56 -20.91 3.41
N GLN A 232 -5.86 -22.16 3.74
CA GLN A 232 -7.19 -22.60 4.11
C GLN A 232 -7.46 -22.39 5.60
N ALA A 233 -8.74 -22.42 5.99
CA ALA A 233 -9.13 -22.27 7.39
C ALA A 233 -8.42 -23.26 8.33
N SER A 234 -8.13 -24.48 7.87
CA SER A 234 -7.38 -25.50 8.60
C SER A 234 -5.93 -25.11 8.90
N ASP A 235 -5.28 -24.35 8.02
CA ASP A 235 -3.85 -24.04 8.11
C ASP A 235 -3.57 -23.11 9.31
N PHE A 236 -4.56 -22.28 9.68
CA PHE A 236 -4.47 -21.40 10.85
C PHE A 236 -4.61 -22.14 12.19
N HIS A 237 -5.11 -23.38 12.20
CA HIS A 237 -5.22 -24.21 13.39
C HIS A 237 -3.98 -25.09 13.62
N ALA A 238 -3.11 -25.24 12.62
CA ALA A 238 -2.03 -26.23 12.60
C ALA A 238 -0.69 -25.74 13.18
N LEU A 239 -0.62 -24.51 13.73
CA LEU A 239 0.64 -23.99 14.29
C LEU A 239 1.08 -24.81 15.51
N PRO A 240 2.27 -25.46 15.47
CA PRO A 240 2.74 -26.26 16.59
C PRO A 240 2.99 -25.39 17.82
N LEU A 241 2.52 -25.83 18.99
CA LEU A 241 3.06 -25.39 20.27
C LEU A 241 4.58 -25.58 20.21
N SER A 242 5.33 -24.47 20.18
CA SER A 242 6.79 -24.46 20.15
C SER A 242 7.36 -25.48 21.15
N LYS A 243 7.96 -26.55 20.63
CA LYS A 243 8.86 -27.40 21.42
C LYS A 243 10.07 -26.52 21.74
N LYS A 244 10.14 -26.02 22.97
CA LYS A 244 11.39 -25.48 23.53
C LYS A 244 12.45 -26.58 23.38
N SER A 245 13.41 -26.37 22.49
CA SER A 245 14.61 -27.20 22.45
C SER A 245 15.38 -26.94 23.74
N LYS A 246 15.22 -27.84 24.69
CA LYS A 246 16.10 -27.96 25.84
C LYS A 246 17.37 -28.59 25.30
N VAL A 247 18.37 -27.77 24.95
CA VAL A 247 19.73 -28.26 24.80
C VAL A 247 20.17 -28.66 26.20
N ALA A 248 19.97 -29.93 26.52
CA ALA A 248 20.53 -30.56 27.69
C ALA A 248 22.03 -30.65 27.48
N SER A 249 22.77 -29.95 28.34
CA SER A 249 24.15 -30.28 28.66
C SER A 249 24.24 -31.78 28.97
N LEU A 250 25.14 -32.50 28.29
CA LEU A 250 25.85 -33.64 28.87
C LEU A 250 26.93 -34.15 27.91
N LEU A 251 28.15 -34.15 28.44
CA LEU A 251 29.43 -34.74 28.00
C LEU A 251 30.25 -33.90 27.02
#